data_AF-A0A9E3B0V8-F1
#
_entry.id   AF-A0A9E3B0V8-F1
#
_cell.length_a   1.000
_cell.length_b   1.000
_cell.length_c   1.000
_cell.angle_alpha   90.00
_cell.angle_beta   90.00
_cell.angle_gamma   90.00
#
_symmetry.space_group_name_H-M   'P 1'
#
loop_
_entity.id
_entity.type
_entity.pdbx_description
1 polymer ?
#
loop_
_entity_poly.entity_id
_entity_poly.type
_entity_poly.pdbx_seq_one_letter_code
_entity_poly.pdbx_strand_id
1 'polypeptide(L)'
;MIDLSDPTLDERLRRRTPEGRYEISEIELVVNIRQLKRQENMAGMRQLSTVLLYRCAPAFQRHSQGLRHRPELREEAIANMGEHLLREAQDPDEVFMTQNFVHYLRCLCADEFNRVLRQEGLYYRRD
;
A
#
# COMPACT_ATOMS: atom_id res chain seq x y z
N MET A 1 2.26 19.49 -4.58
CA MET A 1 1.39 19.19 -3.43
C MET A 1 0.00 18.92 -3.98
N ILE A 2 -0.64 17.83 -3.58
CA ILE A 2 -2.00 17.49 -3.99
C ILE A 2 -2.95 18.50 -3.34
N ASP A 3 -3.75 19.18 -4.16
CA ASP A 3 -4.78 20.09 -3.68
C ASP A 3 -6.02 19.29 -3.27
N LEU A 4 -6.27 19.20 -1.96
CA LEU A 4 -7.42 18.48 -1.40
C LEU A 4 -8.75 19.21 -1.61
N SER A 5 -8.71 20.48 -2.03
CA SER A 5 -9.91 21.26 -2.35
C SER A 5 -10.32 21.17 -3.81
N ASP A 6 -9.49 20.54 -4.66
CA ASP A 6 -9.79 20.30 -6.07
C ASP A 6 -11.01 19.36 -6.19
N PRO A 7 -12.15 19.83 -6.76
CA PRO A 7 -13.35 19.02 -6.88
C PRO A 7 -13.17 17.82 -7.84
N THR A 8 -12.12 17.83 -8.66
CA THR A 8 -11.78 16.74 -9.58
C THR A 8 -10.77 15.75 -9.01
N LEU A 9 -10.28 15.99 -7.79
CA LEU A 9 -9.20 15.20 -7.19
C LEU A 9 -9.54 13.71 -7.13
N ASP A 10 -10.74 13.35 -6.66
CA ASP A 10 -11.13 11.94 -6.52
C ASP A 10 -11.13 11.19 -7.86
N GLU A 11 -11.47 11.88 -8.95
CA GLU A 11 -11.40 11.32 -10.30
C GLU A 11 -9.93 11.12 -10.71
N ARG A 12 -9.10 12.14 -10.53
CA ARG A 12 -7.66 12.10 -10.87
C ARG A 12 -6.90 11.05 -10.07
N LEU A 13 -7.27 10.83 -8.81
CA LEU A 13 -6.74 9.78 -7.95
C LEU A 13 -7.08 8.36 -8.44
N ARG A 14 -8.14 8.20 -9.25
CA ARG A 14 -8.53 6.91 -9.83
C ARG A 14 -8.13 6.76 -11.29
N ARG A 15 -7.92 7.88 -11.98
CA ARG A 15 -7.60 7.93 -13.41
C ARG A 15 -6.26 7.27 -13.69
N ARG A 16 -6.24 6.48 -14.77
CA ARG A 16 -5.04 5.90 -15.33
C ARG A 16 -4.67 6.57 -16.65
N THR A 17 -3.38 6.69 -16.90
CA THR A 17 -2.83 7.10 -18.19
C THR A 17 -3.01 5.96 -19.21
N PRO A 18 -2.85 6.23 -20.53
CA PRO A 18 -2.87 5.20 -21.56
C PRO A 18 -1.87 4.06 -21.32
N GLU A 19 -0.77 4.34 -20.64
CA GLU A 19 0.27 3.37 -20.26
C GLU A 19 -0.11 2.53 -19.02
N GLY A 20 -1.31 2.72 -18.48
CA GLY A 20 -1.87 1.96 -17.36
C GLY A 20 -1.37 2.38 -15.97
N ARG A 21 -0.57 3.45 -15.88
CA ARG A 21 -0.12 4.05 -14.61
C ARG A 21 -1.18 5.00 -14.08
N TYR A 22 -1.20 5.29 -12.79
CA TYR A 22 -2.08 6.34 -12.26
C TYR A 22 -1.57 7.73 -12.64
N GLU A 23 -2.49 8.67 -12.87
CA GLU A 23 -2.14 10.07 -13.14
C GLU A 23 -1.33 10.67 -11.99
N ILE A 24 -1.81 10.47 -10.76
CA ILE A 24 -1.07 10.74 -9.52
C ILE A 24 -0.45 9.42 -9.08
N SER A 25 0.87 9.32 -9.08
CA SER A 25 1.59 8.08 -8.73
C SER A 25 1.50 7.72 -7.24
N GLU A 26 1.79 6.47 -6.89
CA GLU A 26 1.89 6.02 -5.50
C GLU A 26 3.01 6.73 -4.73
N ILE A 27 4.12 7.04 -5.40
CA ILE A 27 5.23 7.82 -4.83
C ILE A 27 4.73 9.22 -4.46
N GLU A 28 4.01 9.89 -5.36
CA GLU A 28 3.41 11.19 -5.08
C GLU A 28 2.41 11.11 -3.93
N LEU A 29 1.60 10.05 -3.84
CA LEU A 29 0.71 9.84 -2.69
C LEU A 29 1.47 9.78 -1.37
N VAL A 30 2.53 8.95 -1.30
CA VAL A 30 3.36 8.80 -0.09
C VAL A 30 3.96 10.13 0.33
N VAL A 31 4.55 10.88 -0.62
CA VAL A 31 5.15 12.18 -0.33
C VAL A 31 4.11 13.15 0.25
N ASN A 32 2.90 13.18 -0.31
CA ASN A 32 1.83 14.04 0.20
C ASN A 32 1.26 13.55 1.54
N ILE A 33 1.17 12.24 1.79
CA ILE A 33 0.79 11.69 3.10
C ILE A 33 1.74 12.19 4.19
N ARG A 34 3.07 12.09 3.96
CA ARG A 34 4.08 12.56 4.91
C ARG A 34 4.00 14.06 5.13
N GLN A 35 3.79 14.83 4.07
CA GLN A 35 3.64 16.28 4.15
C GLN A 35 2.39 16.70 4.94
N LEU A 36 1.25 16.08 4.67
CA LEU A 36 -0.01 16.35 5.38
C LEU A 36 0.08 15.98 6.86
N LYS A 37 0.78 14.87 7.18
CA LYS A 37 1.08 14.50 8.58
C LYS A 37 1.92 15.57 9.28
N ARG A 38 2.96 16.11 8.63
CA ARG A 38 3.77 17.22 9.17
C ARG A 38 2.98 18.51 9.38
N GLN A 39 1.93 18.73 8.58
CA GLN A 39 1.02 19.87 8.71
C GLN A 39 -0.13 19.61 9.69
N GLU A 40 -0.13 18.48 10.40
CA GLU A 40 -1.21 18.03 11.28
C GLU A 40 -2.58 17.92 10.56
N ASN A 41 -2.58 17.86 9.22
CA ASN A 41 -3.79 17.65 8.43
C ASN A 41 -4.15 16.16 8.38
N MET A 42 -4.65 15.66 9.52
CA MET A 42 -5.01 14.26 9.70
C MET A 42 -6.14 13.80 8.79
N ALA A 43 -7.05 14.70 8.40
CA ALA A 43 -8.15 14.38 7.48
C ALA A 43 -7.62 14.06 6.08
N GLY A 44 -6.79 14.96 5.52
CA GLY A 44 -6.16 14.75 4.23
C GLY A 44 -5.21 13.55 4.21
N MET A 45 -4.39 13.41 5.25
CA MET A 45 -3.50 12.26 5.40
C MET A 45 -4.29 10.94 5.40
N ARG A 46 -5.41 10.85 6.14
CA ARG A 46 -6.29 9.67 6.13
C ARG A 46 -6.91 9.42 4.74
N GLN A 47 -7.38 10.47 4.06
CA GLN A 47 -7.94 10.34 2.72
C GLN A 47 -6.93 9.72 1.75
N LEU A 48 -5.72 10.27 1.67
CA LEU A 48 -4.69 9.75 0.76
C LEU A 48 -4.20 8.35 1.16
N SER A 49 -4.14 8.06 2.46
CA SER A 49 -3.82 6.72 2.98
C SER A 49 -4.84 5.66 2.52
N THR A 50 -6.14 6.00 2.55
CA THR A 50 -7.20 5.12 2.04
C THR A 50 -7.05 4.86 0.54
N VAL A 51 -6.69 5.89 -0.24
CA VAL A 51 -6.43 5.72 -1.67
C VAL A 51 -5.23 4.80 -1.92
N LEU A 52 -4.14 4.98 -1.16
CA LEU A 52 -2.95 4.14 -1.27
C LEU A 52 -3.29 2.67 -0.99
N LEU A 53 -4.04 2.39 0.08
CA LEU A 53 -4.52 1.05 0.40
C LEU A 53 -5.38 0.45 -0.71
N TYR A 54 -6.35 1.22 -1.22
CA TYR A 54 -7.24 0.78 -2.29
C TYR A 54 -6.45 0.35 -3.54
N ARG A 55 -5.42 1.12 -3.92
CA ARG A 55 -4.58 0.80 -5.07
C ARG A 55 -3.68 -0.42 -4.85
N CYS A 56 -3.28 -0.70 -3.61
CA CYS A 56 -2.44 -1.85 -3.28
C CYS A 56 -3.25 -3.14 -3.06
N ALA A 57 -4.56 -3.05 -2.79
CA ALA A 57 -5.41 -4.21 -2.52
C ALA A 57 -5.32 -5.32 -3.60
N PRO A 58 -5.29 -5.04 -4.91
CA PRO A 58 -5.11 -6.09 -5.92
C PRO A 58 -3.76 -6.81 -5.85
N ALA A 59 -2.70 -6.15 -5.36
CA ALA A 59 -1.41 -6.81 -5.13
C ALA A 59 -1.48 -7.72 -3.89
N PHE A 60 -2.05 -7.23 -2.79
CA PHE A 60 -2.25 -8.01 -1.57
C PHE A 60 -3.08 -9.27 -1.83
N GLN A 61 -4.16 -9.14 -2.59
CA GLN A 61 -5.02 -10.28 -2.96
C GLN A 61 -4.28 -11.32 -3.81
N ARG A 62 -3.42 -10.89 -4.74
CA ARG A 62 -2.63 -11.80 -5.59
C ARG A 62 -1.57 -12.53 -4.78
N HIS A 63 -0.83 -11.82 -3.92
CA HIS A 63 0.22 -12.42 -3.10
C HIS A 63 -0.33 -13.37 -2.03
N SER A 64 -1.54 -13.13 -1.54
CA SER A 64 -2.18 -13.99 -0.54
C SER A 64 -2.97 -15.17 -1.15
N GLN A 65 -2.93 -15.38 -2.48
CA GLN A 65 -3.70 -16.43 -3.15
C GLN A 65 -3.32 -17.86 -2.68
N GLY A 66 -2.09 -18.07 -2.21
CA GLY A 66 -1.67 -19.34 -1.62
C GLY A 66 -2.51 -19.77 -0.41
N LEU A 67 -3.11 -18.80 0.30
CA LEU A 67 -4.00 -19.02 1.44
C LEU A 67 -5.48 -19.06 1.05
N ARG A 68 -5.84 -19.23 -0.24
CA ARG A 68 -7.26 -19.29 -0.68
C ARG A 68 -8.12 -20.33 0.06
N HIS A 69 -7.49 -21.36 0.61
CA HIS A 69 -8.12 -22.47 1.32
C HIS A 69 -8.21 -22.22 2.84
N ARG A 70 -7.64 -21.11 3.33
CA ARG A 70 -7.63 -20.64 4.72
C ARG A 70 -7.99 -19.14 4.75
N PRO A 71 -9.26 -18.80 4.54
CA PRO A 71 -9.71 -17.41 4.35
C PRO A 71 -9.35 -16.50 5.53
N GLU A 72 -9.40 -17.02 6.76
CA GLU A 72 -9.01 -16.30 7.97
C GLU A 72 -7.55 -15.82 7.93
N LEU A 73 -6.61 -16.73 7.59
CA LEU A 73 -5.19 -16.38 7.46
C LEU A 73 -4.93 -15.46 6.28
N ARG A 74 -5.72 -15.61 5.21
CA ARG A 74 -5.63 -14.73 4.04
C ARG A 74 -6.02 -13.30 4.41
N GLU A 75 -7.11 -13.13 5.15
CA GLU A 75 -7.56 -11.84 5.64
C GLU A 75 -6.54 -11.22 6.59
N GLU A 76 -5.99 -12.01 7.51
CA GLU A 76 -4.90 -11.57 8.39
C GLU A 76 -3.67 -11.12 7.61
N ALA A 77 -3.22 -11.89 6.62
CA ALA A 77 -2.08 -11.51 5.77
C ALA A 77 -2.32 -10.19 5.03
N ILE A 78 -3.52 -9.99 4.48
CA ILE A 78 -3.88 -8.73 3.80
C ILE A 78 -3.93 -7.56 4.80
N ALA A 79 -4.48 -7.77 5.99
CA ALA A 79 -4.53 -6.75 7.04
C ALA A 79 -3.11 -6.33 7.47
N ASN A 80 -2.22 -7.31 7.71
CA ASN A 80 -0.83 -7.07 8.07
C ASN A 80 -0.07 -6.29 6.98
N MET A 81 -0.25 -6.64 5.70
CA MET A 81 0.31 -5.90 4.57
C MET A 81 -0.19 -4.45 4.54
N GLY A 82 -1.49 -4.24 4.77
CA GLY A 82 -2.09 -2.91 4.80
C GLY A 82 -1.57 -2.05 5.96
N GLU A 83 -1.47 -2.62 7.16
CA GLU A 83 -0.93 -1.93 8.33
C GLU A 83 0.54 -1.55 8.12
N HIS A 84 1.36 -2.48 7.64
CA HIS A 84 2.77 -2.24 7.37
C HIS A 84 2.95 -1.13 6.32
N LEU A 85 2.24 -1.23 5.19
CA LEU A 85 2.23 -0.19 4.15
C LEU A 85 1.91 1.19 4.72
N LEU A 86 0.86 1.31 5.54
CA LEU A 86 0.44 2.59 6.11
C LEU A 86 1.42 3.14 7.14
N ARG A 87 2.06 2.27 7.92
CA ARG A 87 3.10 2.65 8.88
C ARG A 87 4.27 3.29 8.16
N GLU A 88 4.80 2.63 7.13
CA GLU A 88 5.96 3.11 6.37
C GLU A 88 5.64 4.29 5.43
N ALA A 89 4.42 4.36 4.89
CA ALA A 89 3.93 5.53 4.16
C ALA A 89 4.00 6.81 5.00
N GLN A 90 3.87 6.69 6.31
CA GLN A 90 3.88 7.82 7.25
C GLN A 90 5.23 8.04 7.95
N ASP A 91 6.21 7.18 7.70
CA ASP A 91 7.55 7.27 8.27
C ASP A 91 8.42 8.19 7.41
N PRO A 92 8.92 9.33 7.92
CA PRO A 92 9.79 10.21 7.14
C PRO A 92 11.18 9.60 6.84
N ASP A 93 11.63 8.62 7.62
CA ASP A 93 12.96 8.02 7.49
C ASP A 93 12.96 6.79 6.55
N GLU A 94 11.78 6.29 6.19
CA GLU A 94 11.65 5.26 5.17
C GLU A 94 11.84 5.91 3.78
N VAL A 95 12.86 5.45 3.04
CA VAL A 95 13.23 6.04 1.74
C VAL A 95 12.91 5.10 0.57
N PHE A 96 12.95 3.80 0.79
CA PHE A 96 12.90 2.78 -0.27
C PHE A 96 11.56 2.79 -1.02
N MET A 97 10.43 3.01 -0.33
CA MET A 97 9.12 3.09 -0.97
C MET A 97 9.00 4.27 -1.95
N THR A 98 9.70 5.37 -1.68
CA THR A 98 9.69 6.57 -2.54
C THR A 98 10.69 6.47 -3.70
N GLN A 99 11.70 5.62 -3.58
CA GLN A 99 12.67 5.34 -4.65
C GLN A 99 12.14 4.31 -5.65
N ASN A 100 11.47 3.26 -5.17
CA ASN A 100 10.93 2.21 -6.02
C ASN A 100 9.71 1.53 -5.38
N PHE A 101 8.56 2.20 -5.47
CA PHE A 101 7.31 1.73 -4.86
C PHE A 101 6.91 0.32 -5.31
N VAL A 102 7.09 -0.02 -6.59
CA VAL A 102 6.72 -1.33 -7.12
C VAL A 102 7.57 -2.43 -6.52
N HIS A 103 8.89 -2.20 -6.39
CA HIS A 103 9.77 -3.18 -5.77
C HIS A 103 9.51 -3.31 -4.28
N TYR A 104 9.37 -2.18 -3.59
CA TYR A 104 8.95 -2.10 -2.20
C TYR A 104 7.69 -2.94 -1.92
N LEU A 105 6.62 -2.72 -2.71
CA LEU A 105 5.35 -3.42 -2.53
C LEU A 105 5.49 -4.94 -2.69
N ARG A 106 6.35 -5.41 -3.61
CA ARG A 106 6.64 -6.84 -3.79
C ARG A 106 7.34 -7.43 -2.57
N CYS A 107 8.34 -6.73 -2.02
CA CYS A 107 9.05 -7.15 -0.81
C CYS A 107 8.08 -7.22 0.38
N LEU A 108 7.34 -6.14 0.61
CA LEU A 108 6.31 -6.07 1.66
C LEU A 108 5.34 -7.26 1.60
N CYS A 109 4.77 -7.52 0.43
CA CYS A 109 3.82 -8.63 0.26
C CYS A 109 4.47 -9.99 0.54
N ALA A 110 5.70 -10.21 0.07
CA ALA A 110 6.40 -11.47 0.29
C ALA A 110 6.74 -11.67 1.76
N ASP A 111 7.19 -10.62 2.45
CA ASP A 111 7.63 -10.69 3.84
C ASP A 111 6.46 -10.94 4.78
N GLU A 112 5.36 -10.20 4.63
CA GLU A 112 4.16 -10.39 5.45
C GLU A 112 3.47 -11.74 5.18
N PHE A 113 3.43 -12.17 3.92
CA PHE A 113 2.90 -13.50 3.60
C PHE A 113 3.73 -14.62 4.24
N ASN A 114 5.06 -14.56 4.14
CA ASN A 114 5.95 -15.53 4.76
C ASN A 114 5.91 -15.45 6.30
N ARG A 115 5.62 -14.28 6.88
CA ARG A 115 5.44 -14.12 8.32
C ARG A 115 4.22 -14.89 8.80
N VAL A 116 3.07 -14.73 8.13
CA VAL A 116 1.84 -15.47 8.47
C VAL A 116 2.05 -16.98 8.32
N LEU A 117 2.68 -17.42 7.22
CA LEU A 117 2.98 -18.85 7.06
C LEU A 117 3.85 -19.39 8.21
N ARG A 118 4.89 -18.67 8.62
CA ARG A 118 5.76 -19.09 9.72
C ARG A 118 5.03 -19.17 11.07
N GLN A 119 4.09 -18.26 11.33
CA GLN A 119 3.26 -18.30 12.55
C GLN A 119 2.42 -19.57 12.62
N GLU A 120 2.01 -20.07 11.46
CA GLU A 120 1.23 -21.31 11.31
C GLU A 120 2.10 -22.58 11.22
N GLY A 121 3.41 -22.46 11.42
CA GLY A 121 4.37 -23.56 11.25
C GLY A 121 4.53 -24.01 9.78
N LEU A 122 4.07 -23.20 8.84
CA LEU A 122 4.17 -23.44 7.40
C LEU A 122 5.41 -22.72 6.84
N TYR A 123 6.01 -23.30 5.81
CA TYR A 123 7.08 -22.66 5.04
C TYR A 123 6.70 -22.58 3.58
N TYR A 124 6.86 -21.40 2.99
CA TYR A 124 6.81 -21.26 1.54
C TYR A 124 8.10 -21.85 0.96
N ARG A 125 8.00 -22.97 0.23
CA ARG A 125 9.13 -23.44 -0.60
C ARG A 125 9.28 -22.45 -1.75
N ARG A 126 10.37 -21.66 -1.72
CA ARG A 126 10.91 -21.06 -2.93
C ARG A 126 11.58 -22.20 -3.70
N ASP A 127 10.87 -22.76 -4.67
CA ASP A 127 11.49 -23.54 -5.74
C ASP A 127 12.32 -22.59 -6.64
#